data_AF-A0A6L9K964-F1
#
_entry.id   AF-A0A6L9K964-F1
#
_cell.length_a   1.000
_cell.length_b   1.000
_cell.length_c   1.000
_cell.angle_alpha   90.00
_cell.angle_beta   90.00
_cell.angle_gamma   90.00
#
_symmetry.space_group_name_H-M   'P 1'
#
loop_
_entity.id
_entity.type
_entity.pdbx_description
1 polymer ?
#
loop_
_entity_poly.entity_id
_entity_poly.type
_entity_poly.pdbx_seq_one_letter_code
_entity_poly.pdbx_strand_id
1 'polypeptide(L)'
;MQGKDIFAASEIEILRLLIKKYSQANTASDQKEVRKKLRKIGFYVSDFGIQNITSQDFESLIKTGKIRVLGGLFTHASQPVKNQIEKPIPVFENTTKSDNHLEEELIQGSFKKVGIIDNLVPDQAGFYCIRLANGSNLPERYQIHLKNRKHRIIYIGKAEGQSLKKRFLGQELRARGHGTFFRSIGAVLGLLPEKGSLLIAKNKNNYTFKPVDESKIITWINQNLEVNWVVFSGDFSVERDWIQKYSPLLNDTHNPHKLDELREDKAYCRAMANC
;
A
#
# COMPACT_ATOMS: atom_id res chain seq x y z
N MET A 1 -17.74 -32.87 -6.21
CA MET A 1 -17.09 -31.58 -5.94
C MET A 1 -18.18 -30.52 -5.85
N GLN A 2 -18.26 -29.77 -4.76
CA GLN A 2 -19.22 -28.65 -4.59
C GLN A 2 -18.65 -27.32 -5.09
N GLY A 3 -17.32 -27.20 -5.07
CA GLY A 3 -16.57 -26.05 -5.56
C GLY A 3 -16.00 -26.24 -6.97
N LYS A 4 -15.15 -25.28 -7.35
CA LYS A 4 -14.33 -25.34 -8.56
C LYS A 4 -12.88 -25.72 -8.22
N ASP A 5 -12.19 -26.31 -9.18
CA ASP A 5 -10.78 -26.73 -9.11
C ASP A 5 -9.88 -25.87 -10.02
N ILE A 6 -10.47 -24.99 -10.84
CA ILE A 6 -9.77 -24.05 -11.70
C ILE A 6 -9.99 -22.63 -11.19
N PHE A 7 -8.90 -21.90 -10.97
CA PHE A 7 -8.91 -20.55 -10.40
C PHE A 7 -8.03 -19.60 -11.20
N ALA A 8 -8.42 -18.33 -11.31
CA ALA A 8 -7.50 -17.31 -11.82
C ALA A 8 -6.33 -17.09 -10.85
N ALA A 9 -5.19 -16.62 -11.35
CA ALA A 9 -4.03 -16.31 -10.50
C ALA A 9 -4.38 -15.36 -9.34
N SER A 10 -5.29 -14.40 -9.56
CA SER A 10 -5.80 -13.50 -8.50
C SER A 10 -6.63 -14.23 -7.44
N GLU A 11 -7.41 -15.25 -7.81
CA GLU A 11 -8.20 -16.05 -6.88
C GLU A 11 -7.31 -16.93 -6.02
N ILE A 12 -6.22 -17.48 -6.59
CA ILE A 12 -5.21 -18.25 -5.85
C ILE A 12 -4.58 -17.41 -4.74
N GLU A 13 -4.24 -16.15 -5.01
CA GLU A 13 -3.71 -15.26 -3.98
C GLU A 13 -4.73 -15.01 -2.85
N ILE A 14 -6.01 -14.86 -3.17
CA ILE A 14 -7.05 -14.70 -2.16
C ILE A 14 -7.20 -15.98 -1.32
N LEU A 15 -7.16 -17.15 -1.97
CA LEU A 15 -7.22 -18.44 -1.27
C LEU A 15 -6.01 -18.64 -0.35
N ARG A 16 -4.79 -18.31 -0.78
CA ARG A 16 -3.58 -18.32 0.07
C ARG A 16 -3.77 -17.48 1.34
N LEU A 17 -4.30 -16.27 1.20
CA LEU A 17 -4.53 -15.37 2.33
C LEU A 17 -5.62 -15.90 3.28
N LEU A 18 -6.73 -16.40 2.74
CA LEU A 18 -7.81 -16.96 3.56
C LEU A 18 -7.36 -18.24 4.28
N ILE A 19 -6.55 -19.09 3.65
CA ILE A 19 -6.02 -20.31 4.26
C ILE A 19 -5.00 -19.98 5.35
N LYS A 20 -4.14 -18.97 5.15
CA LYS A 20 -3.28 -18.44 6.23
C LYS A 20 -4.12 -17.93 7.42
N LYS A 21 -5.18 -17.16 7.15
CA LYS A 21 -6.12 -16.70 8.20
C LYS A 21 -6.85 -17.85 8.88
N TYR A 22 -7.20 -18.91 8.15
CA TYR A 22 -7.79 -20.11 8.71
C TYR A 22 -6.83 -20.79 9.69
N SER A 23 -5.55 -20.95 9.33
CA SER A 23 -4.54 -21.57 10.20
C SER A 23 -4.17 -20.74 11.43
N GLN A 24 -4.36 -19.41 11.37
CA GLN A 24 -4.03 -18.48 12.45
C GLN A 24 -5.24 -18.10 13.33
N ALA A 25 -6.43 -18.61 13.00
CA ALA A 25 -7.65 -18.30 13.73
C ALA A 25 -7.65 -18.98 15.12
N ASN A 26 -7.85 -18.17 16.16
CA ASN A 26 -7.81 -18.63 17.55
C ASN A 26 -9.09 -19.33 18.00
N THR A 27 -10.21 -19.20 17.25
CA THR A 27 -11.50 -19.77 17.62
C THR A 27 -12.17 -20.50 16.44
N ALA A 28 -13.03 -21.48 16.77
CA ALA A 28 -13.83 -22.20 15.79
C ALA A 28 -14.84 -21.30 15.04
N SER A 29 -15.27 -20.19 15.67
CA SER A 29 -16.14 -19.18 15.05
C SER A 29 -15.40 -18.41 13.96
N ASP A 30 -14.16 -17.99 14.23
CA ASP A 30 -13.32 -17.29 13.24
C ASP A 30 -12.99 -18.19 12.06
N GLN A 31 -12.68 -19.46 12.32
CA GLN A 31 -12.49 -20.48 11.28
C GLN A 31 -13.76 -20.67 10.44
N LYS A 32 -14.96 -20.61 11.04
CA LYS A 32 -16.23 -20.71 10.33
C LYS A 32 -16.44 -19.52 9.38
N GLU A 33 -16.13 -18.31 9.82
CA GLU A 33 -16.23 -17.11 8.97
C GLU A 33 -15.22 -17.14 7.81
N VAL A 34 -14.00 -17.63 8.06
CA VAL A 34 -13.01 -17.84 7.00
C VAL A 34 -13.48 -18.91 6.00
N ARG A 35 -14.04 -20.04 6.46
CA ARG A 35 -14.62 -21.07 5.58
C ARG A 35 -15.75 -20.52 4.71
N LYS A 36 -16.60 -19.64 5.26
CA LYS A 36 -17.66 -18.98 4.48
C LYS A 36 -17.09 -18.14 3.33
N LYS A 37 -15.98 -17.44 3.58
CA LYS A 37 -15.27 -16.66 2.56
C LYS A 37 -14.61 -17.54 1.50
N LEU A 38 -13.98 -18.66 1.90
CA LEU A 38 -13.42 -19.65 0.96
C LEU A 38 -14.50 -20.20 0.02
N ARG A 39 -15.65 -20.61 0.58
CA ARG A 39 -16.78 -21.15 -0.20
C ARG A 39 -17.37 -20.12 -1.17
N LYS A 40 -17.36 -18.83 -0.82
CA LYS A 40 -17.82 -17.74 -1.70
C LYS A 40 -16.95 -17.58 -2.96
N ILE A 41 -15.66 -17.96 -2.87
CA ILE A 41 -14.73 -17.99 -4.02
C ILE A 41 -14.86 -19.32 -4.79
N GLY A 42 -15.73 -20.23 -4.33
CA GLY A 42 -15.91 -21.54 -4.92
C GLY A 42 -14.87 -22.57 -4.45
N PHE A 43 -14.11 -22.28 -3.38
CA PHE A 43 -13.16 -23.24 -2.82
C PHE A 43 -13.74 -23.96 -1.60
N TYR A 44 -13.96 -25.27 -1.74
CA TYR A 44 -14.51 -26.12 -0.69
C TYR A 44 -13.43 -27.09 -0.25
N VAL A 45 -12.89 -26.87 0.95
CA VAL A 45 -11.77 -27.68 1.49
C VAL A 45 -12.08 -29.19 1.49
N SER A 46 -13.33 -29.54 1.80
CA SER A 46 -13.82 -30.92 1.84
C SER A 46 -13.75 -31.65 0.50
N ASP A 47 -13.79 -30.92 -0.63
CA ASP A 47 -13.69 -31.51 -1.96
C ASP A 47 -12.32 -32.19 -2.20
N PHE A 48 -11.31 -31.80 -1.42
CA PHE A 48 -9.96 -32.33 -1.50
C PHE A 48 -9.66 -33.35 -0.39
N GLY A 49 -10.66 -33.78 0.37
CA GLY A 49 -10.51 -34.73 1.48
C GLY A 49 -9.79 -34.15 2.70
N ILE A 50 -9.69 -32.82 2.80
CA ILE A 50 -8.99 -32.12 3.88
C ILE A 50 -10.04 -31.55 4.85
N GLN A 51 -9.78 -31.64 6.16
CA GLN A 51 -10.64 -31.04 7.19
C GLN A 51 -10.11 -29.69 7.68
N ASN A 52 -8.82 -29.63 8.03
CA ASN A 52 -8.14 -28.43 8.51
C ASN A 52 -7.00 -28.05 7.58
N ILE A 53 -7.31 -27.20 6.60
CA ILE A 53 -6.34 -26.84 5.57
C ILE A 53 -5.25 -25.91 6.11
N THR A 54 -4.00 -26.23 5.77
CA THR A 54 -2.83 -25.37 5.98
C THR A 54 -2.34 -24.77 4.66
N SER A 55 -1.46 -23.77 4.75
CA SER A 55 -0.80 -23.23 3.55
C SER A 55 -0.01 -24.29 2.80
N GLN A 56 0.61 -25.24 3.51
CA GLN A 56 1.36 -26.33 2.89
C GLN A 56 0.44 -27.29 2.11
N ASP A 57 -0.71 -27.64 2.68
CA ASP A 57 -1.71 -28.45 1.99
C ASP A 57 -2.17 -27.76 0.71
N PHE A 58 -2.45 -26.46 0.77
CA PHE A 58 -2.91 -25.69 -0.37
C PHE A 58 -1.87 -25.61 -1.50
N GLU A 59 -0.60 -25.35 -1.17
CA GLU A 59 0.48 -25.38 -2.18
C GLU A 59 0.67 -26.79 -2.76
N SER A 60 0.49 -27.84 -1.96
CA SER A 60 0.51 -29.23 -2.46
C SER A 60 -0.60 -29.48 -3.47
N LEU A 61 -1.82 -28.96 -3.24
CA LEU A 61 -2.93 -29.07 -4.20
C LEU A 61 -2.61 -28.38 -5.55
N ILE A 62 -1.94 -27.22 -5.52
CA ILE A 62 -1.50 -26.53 -6.74
C ILE A 62 -0.37 -27.30 -7.43
N LYS A 63 0.65 -27.71 -6.68
CA LYS A 63 1.82 -28.44 -7.20
C LYS A 63 1.46 -29.78 -7.82
N THR A 64 0.48 -30.47 -7.24
CA THR A 64 -0.02 -31.77 -7.74
C THR A 64 -1.07 -31.62 -8.84
N GLY A 65 -1.43 -30.39 -9.22
CA GLY A 65 -2.39 -30.12 -10.28
C GLY A 65 -3.86 -30.40 -9.91
N LYS A 66 -4.15 -30.73 -8.64
CA LYS A 66 -5.51 -30.85 -8.12
C LYS A 66 -6.23 -29.49 -8.10
N ILE A 67 -5.47 -28.41 -8.01
CA ILE A 67 -5.92 -27.04 -8.27
C ILE A 67 -5.15 -26.52 -9.49
N ARG A 68 -5.87 -26.03 -10.50
CA ARG A 68 -5.30 -25.51 -11.74
C ARG A 68 -5.42 -23.99 -11.77
N VAL A 69 -4.34 -23.32 -12.18
CA VAL A 69 -4.28 -21.85 -12.25
C VAL A 69 -4.42 -21.38 -13.69
N LEU A 70 -5.46 -20.60 -13.99
CA LEU A 70 -5.63 -19.96 -15.29
C LEU A 70 -4.68 -18.75 -15.40
N GLY A 71 -3.83 -18.77 -16.44
CA GLY A 71 -2.99 -17.64 -16.82
C GLY A 71 -1.54 -17.65 -16.30
N GLY A 72 -1.04 -18.76 -15.76
CA GLY A 72 0.35 -18.88 -15.29
C GLY A 72 1.09 -20.04 -15.94
N LEU A 73 2.08 -19.72 -16.78
CA LEU A 73 3.17 -20.61 -17.16
C LEU A 73 3.96 -21.01 -15.90
N PHE A 74 4.03 -22.30 -15.58
CA PHE A 74 5.16 -22.86 -14.83
C PHE A 74 6.30 -23.08 -15.87
N THR A 75 7.59 -22.80 -15.65
CA THR A 75 8.50 -23.31 -14.60
C THR A 75 9.82 -22.51 -14.51
N HIS A 76 10.49 -22.64 -13.37
CA HIS A 76 11.85 -22.20 -13.00
C HIS A 76 12.98 -22.41 -14.03
N ALA A 77 13.92 -21.44 -14.13
CA ALA A 77 15.38 -21.64 -14.08
C ALA A 77 16.16 -20.30 -14.18
N SER A 78 17.38 -20.32 -13.66
CA SER A 78 18.35 -19.25 -13.38
C SER A 78 18.78 -18.33 -14.55
N GLN A 79 19.31 -17.14 -14.21
CA GLN A 79 19.89 -16.13 -15.12
C GLN A 79 21.10 -16.66 -15.95
N PRO A 80 21.53 -15.93 -17.01
CA PRO A 80 22.55 -14.88 -16.78
C PRO A 80 22.33 -13.53 -17.53
N VAL A 81 22.98 -12.52 -16.96
CA VAL A 81 23.12 -11.10 -17.33
C VAL A 81 23.71 -10.88 -18.74
N LYS A 82 23.24 -9.83 -19.46
CA LYS A 82 24.03 -9.12 -20.48
C LYS A 82 23.77 -7.60 -20.47
N ASN A 83 24.88 -6.86 -20.37
CA ASN A 83 25.06 -5.41 -20.55
C ASN A 83 24.67 -4.93 -21.95
N GLN A 84 24.10 -3.72 -22.10
CA GLN A 84 24.39 -2.76 -23.19
C GLN A 84 24.15 -1.30 -22.72
N ILE A 85 25.22 -0.52 -22.51
CA ILE A 85 25.75 0.61 -23.32
C ILE A 85 25.03 1.96 -23.11
N GLU A 86 25.76 2.87 -22.46
CA GLU A 86 25.46 4.27 -22.18
C GLU A 86 25.49 5.14 -23.45
N LYS A 87 24.69 6.22 -23.45
CA LYS A 87 24.89 7.39 -24.33
C LYS A 87 24.90 8.67 -23.49
N PRO A 88 25.74 9.67 -23.84
CA PRO A 88 26.06 10.78 -22.98
C PRO A 88 24.93 11.83 -22.98
N ILE A 89 24.64 12.40 -21.81
CA ILE A 89 23.72 13.52 -21.63
C ILE A 89 24.53 14.74 -21.14
N PRO A 90 24.19 15.96 -21.57
CA PRO A 90 25.04 17.14 -21.42
C PRO A 90 25.16 17.60 -19.97
N VAL A 91 26.35 18.09 -19.63
CA VAL A 91 26.69 18.75 -18.37
C VAL A 91 25.80 19.98 -18.21
N PHE A 92 24.93 19.98 -17.21
CA PHE A 92 24.32 21.18 -16.65
C PHE A 92 24.84 21.37 -15.23
N GLU A 93 25.28 22.59 -14.94
CA GLU A 93 25.95 22.98 -13.71
C GLU A 93 25.06 22.74 -12.48
N ASN A 94 25.55 21.84 -11.63
CA ASN A 94 24.97 21.48 -10.35
C ASN A 94 25.15 22.62 -9.33
N THR A 95 24.05 23.27 -8.95
CA THR A 95 23.95 23.88 -7.62
C THR A 95 23.56 22.78 -6.63
N THR A 96 24.54 21.96 -6.24
CA THR A 96 24.40 20.93 -5.22
C THR A 96 24.17 21.56 -3.84
N LYS A 97 22.90 21.68 -3.43
CA LYS A 97 22.59 21.41 -2.01
C LYS A 97 22.98 19.94 -1.79
N SER A 98 23.92 19.67 -0.88
CA SER A 98 24.32 18.28 -0.60
C SER A 98 23.09 17.46 -0.16
N ASP A 99 23.00 16.20 -0.61
CA ASP A 99 21.85 15.32 -0.34
C ASP A 99 21.50 15.23 1.15
N ASN A 100 22.52 15.32 2.03
CA ASN A 100 22.36 15.34 3.49
C ASN A 100 21.59 16.57 3.99
N HIS A 101 21.82 17.75 3.42
CA HIS A 101 21.11 18.96 3.85
C HIS A 101 19.62 18.90 3.48
N LEU A 102 19.29 18.35 2.32
CA LEU A 102 17.91 18.18 1.87
C LEU A 102 17.14 17.18 2.74
N GLU A 103 17.80 16.07 3.11
CA GLU A 103 17.26 15.10 4.05
C GLU A 103 16.96 15.74 5.42
N GLU A 104 17.92 16.46 5.99
CA GLU A 104 17.77 17.16 7.26
C GLU A 104 16.62 18.18 7.20
N GLU A 105 16.57 19.00 6.14
CA GLU A 105 15.52 19.99 5.90
C GLU A 105 14.12 19.32 5.86
N LEU A 106 14.00 18.15 5.22
CA LEU A 106 12.74 17.42 5.11
C LEU A 106 12.33 16.70 6.41
N ILE A 107 13.26 16.01 7.06
CA ILE A 107 12.98 15.09 8.16
C ILE A 107 13.01 15.76 9.53
N GLN A 108 13.90 16.74 9.70
CA GLN A 108 14.08 17.47 10.96
C GLN A 108 13.53 18.91 10.90
N GLY A 109 13.07 19.35 9.74
CA GLY A 109 12.50 20.69 9.55
C GLY A 109 11.19 20.95 10.30
N SER A 110 10.60 22.11 10.00
CA SER A 110 9.41 22.60 10.72
C SER A 110 8.12 21.96 10.22
N PHE A 111 7.70 20.90 10.91
CA PHE A 111 6.43 20.23 10.67
C PHE A 111 5.23 21.09 11.09
N LYS A 112 4.20 21.09 10.24
CA LYS A 112 2.96 21.86 10.41
C LYS A 112 1.77 20.92 10.51
N LYS A 113 0.75 21.29 11.30
CA LYS A 113 -0.51 20.53 11.35
C LYS A 113 -1.19 20.54 9.98
N VAL A 114 -1.67 19.39 9.53
CA VAL A 114 -2.26 19.29 8.18
C VAL A 114 -3.52 20.17 8.01
N GLY A 115 -4.25 20.44 9.10
CA GLY A 115 -5.45 21.28 9.04
C GLY A 115 -5.23 22.76 8.65
N ILE A 116 -3.98 23.26 8.63
CA ILE A 116 -3.68 24.69 8.43
C ILE A 116 -2.75 24.99 7.24
N ILE A 117 -2.48 24.00 6.38
CA ILE A 117 -1.42 24.14 5.34
C ILE A 117 -1.94 24.50 3.94
N ASP A 118 -3.25 24.54 3.69
CA ASP A 118 -3.81 24.64 2.32
C ASP A 118 -3.28 25.84 1.52
N ASN A 119 -3.04 26.97 2.17
CA ASN A 119 -2.51 28.18 1.55
C ASN A 119 -0.97 28.30 1.64
N LEU A 120 -0.30 27.34 2.28
CA LEU A 120 1.15 27.36 2.51
C LEU A 120 1.92 26.45 1.53
N VAL A 121 1.25 25.44 0.98
CA VAL A 121 1.91 24.47 0.09
C VAL A 121 2.19 25.10 -1.28
N PRO A 122 3.46 25.17 -1.72
CA PRO A 122 3.82 25.82 -2.97
C PRO A 122 3.39 25.02 -4.19
N ASP A 123 3.15 25.73 -5.29
CA ASP A 123 2.89 25.12 -6.60
C ASP A 123 4.19 24.81 -7.35
N GLN A 124 5.10 24.10 -6.68
CA GLN A 124 6.41 23.70 -7.19
C GLN A 124 6.68 22.22 -6.90
N ALA A 125 7.56 21.59 -7.66
CA ALA A 125 7.99 20.22 -7.38
C ALA A 125 8.76 20.13 -6.05
N GLY A 126 8.81 18.94 -5.46
CA GLY A 126 9.50 18.75 -4.19
C GLY A 126 9.15 17.46 -3.47
N PHE A 127 9.67 17.32 -2.27
CA PHE A 127 9.41 16.19 -1.39
C PHE A 127 8.53 16.57 -0.21
N TYR A 128 7.85 15.59 0.37
CA TYR A 128 7.04 15.76 1.56
C TYR A 128 7.19 14.57 2.49
N CYS A 129 7.16 14.87 3.77
CA CYS A 129 7.21 13.90 4.86
C CYS A 129 5.95 14.08 5.71
N ILE A 130 5.29 12.97 6.01
CA ILE A 130 4.06 12.90 6.80
C ILE A 130 4.36 12.07 8.04
N ARG A 131 4.04 12.63 9.20
CA ARG A 131 4.16 11.95 10.48
C ARG A 131 2.88 12.05 11.28
N LEU A 132 2.65 11.08 12.15
CA LEU A 132 1.59 11.14 13.13
C LEU A 132 1.85 12.30 14.09
N ALA A 133 0.86 13.14 14.37
CA ALA A 133 0.95 14.22 15.35
C ALA A 133 1.25 13.70 16.76
N ASN A 134 1.83 14.54 17.61
CA ASN A 134 2.04 14.15 19.00
C ASN A 134 0.68 13.89 19.70
N GLY A 135 0.60 12.80 20.46
CA GLY A 135 -0.64 12.36 21.14
C GLY A 135 -1.68 11.68 20.25
N SER A 136 -1.51 11.68 18.92
CA SER A 136 -2.38 10.95 18.00
C SER A 136 -2.00 9.47 17.94
N ASN A 137 -2.97 8.62 17.60
CA ASN A 137 -2.77 7.19 17.43
C ASN A 137 -3.44 6.70 16.14
N LEU A 138 -2.79 5.72 15.49
CA LEU A 138 -3.42 4.88 14.49
C LEU A 138 -4.23 3.76 15.18
N PRO A 139 -5.08 3.03 14.44
CA PRO A 139 -5.64 1.78 14.94
C PRO A 139 -4.54 0.83 15.43
N GLU A 140 -4.81 0.06 16.50
CA GLU A 140 -3.78 -0.69 17.23
C GLU A 140 -2.96 -1.65 16.33
N ARG A 141 -3.63 -2.25 15.33
CA ARG A 141 -3.03 -3.08 14.26
C ARG A 141 -1.84 -2.41 13.56
N TYR A 142 -1.81 -1.08 13.50
CA TYR A 142 -0.74 -0.28 12.90
C TYR A 142 0.10 0.46 13.94
N GLN A 143 -0.51 0.86 15.06
CA GLN A 143 0.16 1.64 16.11
C GLN A 143 1.32 0.88 16.75
N ILE A 144 1.18 -0.44 16.95
CA ILE A 144 2.25 -1.30 17.50
C ILE A 144 3.49 -1.25 16.60
N HIS A 145 3.29 -1.38 15.28
CA HIS A 145 4.38 -1.31 14.31
C HIS A 145 5.05 0.05 14.28
N LEU A 146 4.29 1.15 14.40
CA LEU A 146 4.86 2.49 14.45
C LEU A 146 5.72 2.70 15.71
N LYS A 147 5.24 2.23 16.88
CA LYS A 147 6.01 2.27 18.14
C LYS A 147 7.35 1.53 17.99
N ASN A 148 7.37 0.37 17.33
CA ASN A 148 8.58 -0.41 17.09
C ASN A 148 9.61 0.31 16.19
N ARG A 149 9.16 1.22 15.31
CA ARG A 149 10.06 2.02 14.44
C ARG A 149 10.75 3.18 15.18
N LYS A 150 10.34 3.50 16.42
CA LYS A 150 10.91 4.56 17.26
C LYS A 150 10.87 5.98 16.65
N HIS A 151 9.97 6.20 15.69
CA HIS A 151 9.67 7.51 15.12
C HIS A 151 8.20 7.60 14.73
N ARG A 152 7.73 8.81 14.41
CA ARG A 152 6.33 9.07 14.01
C ARG A 152 6.10 9.13 12.50
N ILE A 153 7.15 8.99 11.68
CA ILE A 153 7.06 9.07 10.22
C ILE A 153 6.19 7.93 9.68
N ILE A 154 5.13 8.29 8.97
CA ILE A 154 4.20 7.33 8.37
C ILE A 154 4.26 7.31 6.85
N TYR A 155 4.72 8.39 6.20
CA TYR A 155 4.87 8.41 4.75
C TYR A 155 5.92 9.43 4.31
N ILE A 156 6.71 9.06 3.30
CA ILE A 156 7.58 9.98 2.55
C ILE A 156 7.17 9.84 1.09
N GLY A 157 7.08 10.98 0.39
CA GLY A 157 6.75 10.98 -1.01
C GLY A 157 7.36 12.13 -1.78
N LYS A 158 7.28 12.03 -3.10
CA LYS A 158 7.67 13.06 -4.06
C LYS A 158 6.52 13.59 -4.91
N ALA A 159 6.68 14.83 -5.34
CA ALA A 159 5.85 15.49 -6.35
C ALA A 159 6.64 15.66 -7.67
N GLU A 160 7.33 14.61 -8.11
CA GLU A 160 8.06 14.62 -9.38
C GLU A 160 7.10 14.71 -10.58
N GLY A 161 7.43 15.56 -11.56
CA GLY A 161 6.59 15.80 -12.74
C GLY A 161 5.26 16.51 -12.45
N GLN A 162 5.03 16.94 -11.21
CA GLN A 162 3.86 17.69 -10.75
C GLN A 162 4.29 18.72 -9.68
N SER A 163 3.34 19.38 -9.02
CA SER A 163 3.63 20.26 -7.89
C SER A 163 3.23 19.63 -6.55
N LEU A 164 3.85 20.09 -5.47
CA LEU A 164 3.46 19.80 -4.10
C LEU A 164 1.98 20.18 -3.88
N LYS A 165 1.52 21.31 -4.40
CA LYS A 165 0.11 21.70 -4.33
C LYS A 165 -0.83 20.66 -4.97
N LYS A 166 -0.48 20.12 -6.14
CA LYS A 166 -1.33 19.14 -6.85
C LYS A 166 -1.18 17.73 -6.27
N ARG A 167 0.05 17.22 -6.16
CA ARG A 167 0.35 15.85 -5.74
C ARG A 167 0.18 15.70 -4.23
N PHE A 168 0.92 16.48 -3.45
CA PHE A 168 0.94 16.33 -2.00
C PHE A 168 -0.35 16.85 -1.36
N LEU A 169 -0.67 18.13 -1.50
CA LEU A 169 -1.89 18.69 -0.89
C LEU A 169 -3.15 18.12 -1.55
N GLY A 170 -3.26 18.19 -2.88
CA GLY A 170 -4.46 17.75 -3.59
C GLY A 170 -4.74 16.25 -3.47
N GLN A 171 -3.86 15.42 -4.04
CA GLN A 171 -4.11 13.98 -4.15
C GLN A 171 -3.92 13.25 -2.82
N GLU A 172 -2.83 13.51 -2.10
CA GLU A 172 -2.52 12.74 -0.88
C GLU A 172 -3.30 13.20 0.37
N LEU A 173 -3.67 14.48 0.47
CA LEU A 173 -4.31 15.02 1.69
C LEU A 173 -5.76 15.47 1.53
N ARG A 174 -6.25 15.68 0.29
CA ARG A 174 -7.57 16.29 0.03
C ARG A 174 -8.45 15.48 -0.95
N ALA A 175 -8.07 14.24 -1.25
CA ALA A 175 -8.79 13.36 -2.18
C ALA A 175 -8.99 13.92 -3.61
N ARG A 176 -8.18 14.91 -4.03
CA ARG A 176 -8.31 15.54 -5.36
C ARG A 176 -7.55 14.72 -6.40
N GLY A 177 -8.14 13.61 -6.83
CA GLY A 177 -7.52 12.63 -7.73
C GLY A 177 -6.93 11.43 -7.00
N HIS A 178 -5.94 10.76 -7.59
CA HIS A 178 -5.45 9.49 -7.08
C HIS A 178 -4.24 9.61 -6.13
N GLY A 179 -4.50 9.74 -4.83
CA GLY A 179 -3.48 9.68 -3.77
C GLY A 179 -3.23 8.26 -3.25
N THR A 180 -1.99 7.80 -3.24
CA THR A 180 -1.64 6.47 -2.70
C THR A 180 -1.70 6.47 -1.18
N PHE A 181 -1.18 7.50 -0.53
CA PHE A 181 -1.27 7.72 0.90
C PHE A 181 -2.72 7.89 1.34
N PHE A 182 -3.52 8.67 0.61
CA PHE A 182 -4.95 8.85 0.92
C PHE A 182 -5.70 7.51 0.96
N ARG A 183 -5.47 6.64 -0.06
CA ARG A 183 -6.02 5.29 -0.09
C ARG A 183 -5.51 4.41 1.05
N SER A 184 -4.22 4.50 1.37
CA SER A 184 -3.64 3.79 2.52
C SER A 184 -4.31 4.19 3.83
N ILE A 185 -4.54 5.48 4.09
CA ILE A 185 -5.23 5.93 5.32
C ILE A 185 -6.68 5.45 5.36
N GLY A 186 -7.43 5.56 4.26
CA GLY A 186 -8.81 5.04 4.24
C GLY A 186 -8.88 3.55 4.58
N ALA A 187 -7.98 2.74 4.01
CA ALA A 187 -7.88 1.31 4.32
C ALA A 187 -7.46 1.06 5.79
N VAL A 188 -6.47 1.80 6.30
CA VAL A 188 -6.02 1.73 7.71
C VAL A 188 -7.16 2.03 8.67
N LEU A 189 -8.02 3.00 8.35
CA LEU A 189 -9.20 3.37 9.14
C LEU A 189 -10.38 2.40 8.97
N GLY A 190 -10.24 1.35 8.17
CA GLY A 190 -11.29 0.34 7.93
C GLY A 190 -12.41 0.82 7.01
N LEU A 191 -12.23 1.94 6.29
CA LEU A 191 -13.19 2.44 5.31
C LEU A 191 -13.04 1.65 4.00
N LEU A 192 -14.14 1.50 3.27
CA LEU A 192 -14.19 0.69 2.06
C LEU A 192 -14.64 1.53 0.86
N PRO A 193 -14.06 1.30 -0.33
CA PRO A 193 -14.57 1.90 -1.55
C PRO A 193 -15.96 1.36 -1.90
N GLU A 194 -16.64 2.05 -2.80
CA GLU A 194 -17.90 1.55 -3.33
C GLU A 194 -17.71 0.21 -4.05
N LYS A 195 -18.57 -0.74 -3.67
CA LYS A 195 -18.57 -2.07 -4.27
C LYS A 195 -18.79 -1.97 -5.78
N GLY A 196 -17.94 -2.65 -6.55
CA GLY A 196 -18.06 -2.70 -8.01
C GLY A 196 -17.69 -1.40 -8.74
N SER A 197 -17.20 -0.37 -8.05
CA SER A 197 -16.82 0.92 -8.64
C SER A 197 -15.76 0.83 -9.75
N LEU A 198 -14.98 -0.26 -9.79
CA LEU A 198 -13.96 -0.51 -10.79
C LEU A 198 -14.36 -1.60 -11.81
N LEU A 199 -15.59 -2.12 -11.81
CA LEU A 199 -16.02 -3.19 -12.73
C LEU A 199 -15.80 -2.84 -14.20
N ILE A 200 -16.09 -1.61 -14.60
CA ILE A 200 -15.90 -1.11 -15.97
C ILE A 200 -14.65 -0.24 -16.14
N ALA A 201 -13.95 0.08 -15.05
CA ALA A 201 -12.77 0.92 -15.11
C ALA A 201 -11.61 0.21 -15.82
N LYS A 202 -10.83 0.94 -16.63
CA LYS A 202 -9.60 0.40 -17.24
C LYS A 202 -8.57 0.02 -16.18
N ASN A 203 -8.42 0.87 -15.16
CA ASN A 203 -7.52 0.62 -14.04
C ASN A 203 -8.30 -0.04 -12.89
N LYS A 204 -7.94 -1.28 -12.56
CA LYS A 204 -8.58 -2.09 -11.50
C LYS A 204 -8.00 -1.85 -10.09
N ASN A 205 -7.06 -0.92 -9.94
CA ASN A 205 -6.33 -0.65 -8.69
C ASN A 205 -6.69 0.69 -8.03
N ASN A 206 -7.07 1.69 -8.82
CA ASN A 206 -7.28 3.07 -8.36
C ASN A 206 -8.72 3.33 -7.91
N TYR A 207 -9.16 2.63 -6.86
CA TYR A 207 -10.47 2.89 -6.26
C TYR A 207 -10.52 4.26 -5.58
N THR A 208 -11.73 4.78 -5.40
CA THR A 208 -12.00 5.98 -4.59
C THR A 208 -12.99 5.64 -3.49
N PHE A 209 -13.04 6.46 -2.44
CA PHE A 209 -14.06 6.33 -1.40
C PHE A 209 -15.28 7.17 -1.76
N LYS A 210 -16.42 6.89 -1.11
CA LYS A 210 -17.59 7.75 -1.25
C LYS A 210 -17.31 9.11 -0.59
N PRO A 211 -17.93 10.21 -1.03
CA PRO A 211 -17.67 11.54 -0.48
C PRO A 211 -17.78 11.63 1.05
N VAL A 212 -18.73 10.90 1.65
CA VAL A 212 -18.90 10.82 3.11
C VAL A 212 -17.67 10.22 3.80
N ASP A 213 -17.10 9.17 3.23
CA ASP A 213 -15.91 8.51 3.79
C ASP A 213 -14.63 9.27 3.45
N GLU A 214 -14.54 9.92 2.28
CA GLU A 214 -13.46 10.87 1.98
C GLU A 214 -13.44 12.00 3.01
N SER A 215 -14.60 12.56 3.36
CA SER A 215 -14.69 13.57 4.42
C SER A 215 -14.17 13.05 5.76
N LYS A 216 -14.51 11.81 6.15
CA LYS A 216 -13.98 11.21 7.39
C LYS A 216 -12.46 11.07 7.35
N ILE A 217 -11.90 10.63 6.22
CA ILE A 217 -10.46 10.49 6.02
C ILE A 217 -9.78 11.85 6.12
N ILE A 218 -10.31 12.87 5.44
CA ILE A 218 -9.77 14.25 5.45
C ILE A 218 -9.81 14.82 6.87
N THR A 219 -10.93 14.67 7.59
CA THR A 219 -11.06 15.11 8.98
C THR A 219 -10.01 14.42 9.87
N TRP A 220 -9.85 13.10 9.73
CA TRP A 220 -8.86 12.35 10.49
C TRP A 220 -7.44 12.82 10.18
N ILE A 221 -7.10 13.00 8.89
CA ILE A 221 -5.81 13.52 8.42
C ILE A 221 -5.51 14.90 9.04
N ASN A 222 -6.48 15.83 9.00
CA ASN A 222 -6.31 17.19 9.49
C ASN A 222 -6.05 17.25 11.01
N GLN A 223 -6.69 16.36 11.77
CA GLN A 223 -6.58 16.30 13.23
C GLN A 223 -5.33 15.56 13.69
N ASN A 224 -4.92 14.51 12.97
CA ASN A 224 -3.95 13.54 13.48
C ASN A 224 -2.57 13.61 12.85
N LEU A 225 -2.37 14.43 11.81
CA LEU A 225 -1.11 14.44 11.05
C LEU A 225 -0.38 15.77 11.11
N GLU A 226 0.94 15.65 11.02
CA GLU A 226 1.90 16.72 10.84
C GLU A 226 2.70 16.46 9.58
N VAL A 227 3.04 17.53 8.86
CA VAL A 227 3.75 17.43 7.58
C VAL A 227 4.84 18.46 7.44
N ASN A 228 5.87 18.10 6.71
CA ASN A 228 6.90 19.01 6.23
C ASN A 228 7.13 18.77 4.74
N TRP A 229 7.62 19.78 4.03
CA TRP A 229 7.93 19.69 2.60
C TRP A 229 9.14 20.55 2.26
N VAL A 230 9.84 20.16 1.21
CA VAL A 230 10.97 20.91 0.65
C VAL A 230 10.77 21.04 -0.85
N VAL A 231 10.98 22.25 -1.38
CA VAL A 231 10.96 22.49 -2.84
C VAL A 231 12.25 21.95 -3.43
N PHE A 232 12.14 21.20 -4.52
CA PHE A 232 13.29 20.57 -5.16
C PHE A 232 13.02 20.32 -6.64
N SER A 233 14.05 20.53 -7.46
CA SER A 233 13.99 20.38 -8.92
C SER A 233 15.11 19.52 -9.51
N GLY A 234 15.88 18.82 -8.65
CA GLY A 234 16.96 17.92 -9.07
C GLY A 234 16.50 16.46 -9.23
N ASP A 235 17.39 15.51 -8.97
CA ASP A 235 17.10 14.08 -9.07
C ASP A 235 16.24 13.57 -7.91
N PHE A 236 15.04 13.10 -8.25
CA PHE A 236 14.07 12.54 -7.32
C PHE A 236 14.33 11.07 -6.94
N SER A 237 15.41 10.47 -7.41
CA SER A 237 15.80 9.10 -7.05
C SER A 237 16.17 8.95 -5.57
N VAL A 238 16.65 10.03 -4.93
CA VAL A 238 17.03 10.09 -3.50
C VAL A 238 15.87 9.75 -2.55
N GLU A 239 14.62 9.91 -2.98
CA GLU A 239 13.43 9.49 -2.20
C GLU A 239 13.50 8.02 -1.79
N ARG A 240 13.98 7.16 -2.70
CA ARG A 240 14.13 5.73 -2.45
C ARG A 240 14.99 5.48 -1.23
N ASP A 241 16.10 6.22 -1.12
CA ASP A 241 17.10 6.01 -0.08
C ASP A 241 16.56 6.49 1.28
N TRP A 242 15.78 7.58 1.30
CA TRP A 242 15.06 8.01 2.51
C TRP A 242 13.96 7.03 2.93
N ILE A 243 13.21 6.47 1.99
CA ILE A 243 12.21 5.44 2.29
C ILE A 243 12.89 4.19 2.86
N GLN A 244 14.05 3.78 2.33
CA GLN A 244 14.81 2.65 2.85
C GLN A 244 15.33 2.92 4.26
N LYS A 245 15.97 4.08 4.46
CA LYS A 245 16.58 4.49 5.73
C LYS A 245 15.55 4.68 6.84
N TYR A 246 14.49 5.44 6.59
CA TYR A 246 13.50 5.76 7.61
C TYR A 246 12.37 4.75 7.68
N SER A 247 12.23 3.85 6.70
CA SER A 247 11.15 2.87 6.65
C SER A 247 9.81 3.49 7.10
N PRO A 248 9.19 4.45 6.39
CA PRO A 248 7.93 5.04 6.82
C PRO A 248 6.81 4.01 6.90
N LEU A 249 5.90 4.11 7.88
CA LEU A 249 4.90 3.06 8.15
C LEU A 249 4.10 2.59 6.92
N LEU A 250 3.70 3.52 6.05
CA LEU A 250 2.73 3.30 4.98
C LEU A 250 3.31 3.36 3.56
N ASN A 251 4.63 3.55 3.42
CA ASN A 251 5.31 3.31 2.15
C ASN A 251 5.42 1.80 1.91
N ASP A 252 4.91 1.32 0.77
CA ASP A 252 4.99 -0.09 0.38
C ASP A 252 6.16 -0.33 -0.59
N THR A 253 6.30 0.55 -1.58
CA THR A 253 7.43 0.55 -2.52
C THR A 253 8.70 1.02 -1.81
N HIS A 254 9.82 0.34 -2.09
CA HIS A 254 11.17 0.60 -1.56
C HIS A 254 11.36 0.45 -0.04
N ASN A 255 10.30 0.20 0.73
CA ASN A 255 10.37 0.05 2.18
C ASN A 255 10.83 -1.37 2.57
N PRO A 256 11.99 -1.53 3.24
CA PRO A 256 12.47 -2.85 3.67
C PRO A 256 11.58 -3.46 4.76
N HIS A 257 10.84 -2.64 5.50
CA HIS A 257 9.92 -3.04 6.57
C HIS A 257 8.46 -2.76 6.18
N LYS A 258 8.07 -3.00 4.93
CA LYS A 258 6.67 -2.89 4.50
C LYS A 258 5.75 -3.80 5.32
N LEU A 259 4.52 -3.32 5.57
CA LEU A 259 3.54 -4.03 6.40
C LEU A 259 2.66 -4.95 5.58
N ASP A 260 2.57 -6.21 5.99
CA ASP A 260 1.63 -7.18 5.43
C ASP A 260 0.19 -6.73 5.67
N GLU A 261 -0.10 -6.14 6.83
CA GLU A 261 -1.41 -5.63 7.21
C GLU A 261 -1.91 -4.56 6.24
N LEU A 262 -1.04 -3.63 5.86
CA LEU A 262 -1.39 -2.58 4.89
C LEU A 262 -1.67 -3.17 3.51
N ARG A 263 -0.85 -4.14 3.09
CA ARG A 263 -1.02 -4.84 1.82
C ARG A 263 -2.34 -5.58 1.77
N GLU A 264 -2.70 -6.28 2.85
CA GLU A 264 -3.97 -6.99 3.02
C GLU A 264 -5.16 -6.03 2.96
N ASP A 265 -5.15 -4.95 3.73
CA ASP A 265 -6.28 -4.04 3.83
C ASP A 265 -6.50 -3.29 2.50
N LYS A 266 -5.42 -2.90 1.81
CA LYS A 266 -5.51 -2.31 0.47
C LYS A 266 -5.98 -3.33 -0.57
N ALA A 267 -5.57 -4.60 -0.47
CA ALA A 267 -6.05 -5.66 -1.35
C ALA A 267 -7.54 -5.91 -1.15
N TYR A 268 -8.02 -5.88 0.09
CA TYR A 268 -9.44 -5.99 0.39
C TYR A 268 -10.25 -4.84 -0.21
N CYS A 269 -9.78 -3.60 -0.09
CA CYS A 269 -10.41 -2.46 -0.74
C CYS A 269 -10.48 -2.63 -2.28
N ARG A 270 -9.38 -3.06 -2.91
CA ARG A 270 -9.37 -3.35 -4.36
C ARG A 270 -10.37 -4.45 -4.72
N ALA A 271 -10.42 -5.54 -3.95
CA ALA A 271 -11.36 -6.63 -4.21
C ALA A 271 -12.81 -6.16 -4.12
N MET A 272 -13.15 -5.37 -3.09
CA MET A 272 -14.49 -4.76 -2.95
C MET A 272 -14.85 -3.91 -4.16
N ALA A 273 -13.93 -3.06 -4.62
CA ALA A 273 -14.16 -2.20 -5.77
C ALA A 273 -14.32 -2.97 -7.10
N ASN A 274 -13.83 -4.21 -7.20
CA ASN A 274 -13.88 -5.03 -8.41
C ASN A 274 -14.97 -6.13 -8.39
N CYS A 275 -15.79 -6.21 -7.34
CA CYS A 275 -16.78 -7.29 -7.14
C CYS A 275 -18.23 -6.82 -7.11
#